data_AF-A0A1Y2DZ77-F1
#
_entry.id   AF-A0A1Y2DZ77-F1
#
_cell.length_a   1.000
_cell.length_b   1.000
_cell.length_c   1.000
_cell.angle_alpha   90.00
_cell.angle_beta   90.00
_cell.angle_gamma   90.00
#
_symmetry.space_group_name_H-M   'P 1'
#
loop_
_entity.id
_entity.type
_entity.pdbx_description
1 polymer ?
#
loop_
_entity_poly.entity_id
_entity_poly.type
_entity_poly.pdbx_seq_one_letter_code
_entity_poly.pdbx_strand_id
1 'polypeptide(L)'
;MYSKLYFVMFLLGCTFYTIIATFGFMNLNHVNSTIKYIEELEDINFNLHKFLRYSRELAIRAMTLDSDAIEKEENNMDSILNLLQEKYIPIIKKYSSQGSSDFPVIYYDKDYFKGVIKSRFDHLNGFDLMKIVIVWGRELLNTPSEEWIRRVKDGENVLLDYRIR
;
A
#
# COMPACT_ATOMS: atom_id res chain seq x y z
N MET A 1 21.51 13.53 -63.80
CA MET A 1 20.18 13.74 -63.19
C MET A 1 19.83 12.63 -62.19
N TYR A 2 19.98 11.36 -62.56
CA TYR A 2 19.67 10.20 -61.70
C TYR A 2 20.45 10.13 -60.37
N SER A 3 21.74 10.48 -60.33
CA SER A 3 22.54 10.47 -59.09
C SER A 3 21.99 11.39 -57.99
N LYS A 4 21.44 12.57 -58.35
CA LYS A 4 20.80 13.48 -57.38
C LYS A 4 19.50 12.90 -56.84
N LEU A 5 18.73 12.20 -57.68
CA LEU A 5 17.51 11.52 -57.27
C LEU A 5 17.79 10.41 -56.25
N TYR A 6 18.80 9.56 -56.51
CA TYR A 6 19.22 8.50 -55.59
C TYR A 6 19.68 9.06 -54.24
N PHE A 7 20.41 10.17 -54.23
CA PHE A 7 20.85 10.82 -52.99
C PHE A 7 19.67 11.37 -52.17
N VAL A 8 18.67 11.98 -52.82
CA VAL A 8 17.46 12.47 -52.14
C VAL A 8 16.63 11.31 -51.59
N MET A 9 16.46 10.22 -52.34
CA MET A 9 15.75 9.03 -51.84
C MET A 9 16.48 8.37 -50.66
N PHE A 10 17.82 8.33 -50.69
CA PHE A 10 18.62 7.84 -49.56
C PHE A 10 18.44 8.69 -48.31
N LEU A 11 18.49 10.03 -48.44
CA LEU A 11 18.23 10.94 -47.32
C LEU A 11 16.83 10.76 -46.72
N LEU A 12 15.80 10.65 -47.56
CA LEU A 12 14.43 10.39 -47.11
C LEU A 12 14.33 9.05 -46.37
N GLY A 13 14.99 8.00 -46.87
CA GLY A 13 15.06 6.71 -46.20
C GLY A 13 15.72 6.80 -44.82
N CYS A 14 16.85 7.52 -44.71
CA CYS A 14 17.51 7.76 -43.43
C CYS A 14 16.63 8.55 -42.46
N THR A 15 15.96 9.61 -42.91
CA THR A 15 15.06 10.41 -42.05
C THR A 15 13.85 9.60 -41.58
N PHE A 16 13.26 8.78 -42.46
CA PHE A 16 12.15 7.93 -42.07
C PHE A 16 12.58 6.87 -41.05
N TYR A 17 13.75 6.27 -41.26
CA TYR A 17 14.33 5.32 -40.31
C TYR A 17 14.60 5.96 -38.94
N THR A 18 15.18 7.16 -38.89
CA THR A 18 15.45 7.84 -37.60
C THR A 18 14.16 8.20 -36.86
N ILE A 19 13.11 8.65 -37.57
CA ILE A 19 11.80 8.92 -36.97
C ILE A 19 11.21 7.63 -36.37
N ILE A 20 11.20 6.53 -37.13
CA ILE A 20 10.68 5.23 -36.65
C ILE A 20 11.48 4.74 -35.45
N ALA A 21 12.81 4.80 -35.50
CA ALA A 21 13.67 4.36 -34.41
C ALA A 21 13.43 5.19 -33.13
N THR A 22 13.30 6.51 -33.27
CA THR A 22 13.02 7.41 -32.14
C THR A 22 11.64 7.13 -31.54
N PHE A 23 10.62 6.99 -32.39
CA PHE A 23 9.26 6.66 -31.94
C PHE A 23 9.22 5.30 -31.25
N GLY A 24 9.88 4.28 -31.82
CA GLY A 24 9.99 2.95 -31.23
C GLY A 24 10.65 3.00 -29.85
N PHE A 25 11.75 3.73 -29.71
CA PHE A 25 12.45 3.91 -28.43
C PHE A 25 11.57 4.63 -27.39
N MET A 26 10.90 5.72 -27.77
CA MET A 26 9.98 6.42 -26.88
C MET A 26 8.83 5.53 -26.41
N ASN A 27 8.24 4.75 -27.31
CA ASN A 27 7.14 3.84 -26.99
C ASN A 27 7.60 2.72 -26.05
N LEU A 28 8.75 2.10 -26.30
CA LEU A 28 9.32 1.08 -25.42
C LEU A 28 9.59 1.62 -24.01
N ASN A 29 10.15 2.83 -23.90
CA ASN A 29 10.37 3.46 -22.61
C ASN A 29 9.07 3.78 -21.88
N HIS A 30 8.05 4.26 -22.61
CA HIS A 30 6.74 4.53 -22.04
C HIS A 30 6.07 3.25 -21.51
N VAL A 31 6.07 2.18 -22.31
CA VAL A 31 5.57 0.85 -21.90
C VAL A 31 6.32 0.36 -20.66
N ASN A 32 7.65 0.43 -20.66
CA ASN A 32 8.46 -0.01 -19.52
C ASN A 32 8.17 0.80 -18.25
N SER A 33 8.04 2.13 -18.37
CA SER A 33 7.68 2.99 -17.24
C SER A 33 6.29 2.68 -16.67
N THR A 34 5.35 2.31 -17.54
CA THR A 34 3.98 1.94 -17.16
C THR A 34 3.97 0.60 -16.44
N ILE A 35 4.70 -0.40 -16.94
CA ILE A 35 4.85 -1.72 -16.29
C ILE A 35 5.42 -1.55 -14.90
N LYS A 36 6.56 -0.84 -14.77
CA LYS A 36 7.18 -0.60 -13.46
C LYS A 36 6.23 0.09 -12.47
N TYR A 37 5.43 1.03 -12.96
CA TYR A 37 4.44 1.70 -12.13
C TYR A 37 3.31 0.75 -11.67
N ILE A 38 2.85 -0.15 -12.53
CA ILE A 38 1.87 -1.18 -12.15
C ILE A 38 2.46 -2.13 -11.10
N GLU A 39 3.71 -2.57 -11.29
CA GLU A 39 4.42 -3.41 -10.32
C GLU A 39 4.53 -2.72 -8.95
N GLU A 40 4.84 -1.42 -8.92
CA GLU A 40 4.86 -0.63 -7.68
C GLU A 40 3.49 -0.59 -6.99
N LEU A 41 2.39 -0.43 -7.75
CA LEU A 41 1.04 -0.45 -7.19
C LEU A 41 0.64 -1.84 -6.66
N GLU A 42 1.02 -2.90 -7.36
CA GLU A 42 0.79 -4.28 -6.91
C GLU A 42 1.57 -4.58 -5.63
N ASP A 43 2.83 -4.14 -5.54
CA ASP A 43 3.68 -4.24 -4.35
C ASP A 43 3.06 -3.49 -3.16
N ILE A 44 2.52 -2.29 -3.39
CA ILE A 44 1.78 -1.52 -2.38
C ILE A 44 0.57 -2.32 -1.88
N ASN A 45 -0.27 -2.81 -2.79
CA ASN A 45 -1.48 -3.55 -2.44
C ASN A 45 -1.15 -4.82 -1.65
N PHE A 46 -0.15 -5.57 -2.10
CA PHE A 46 0.33 -6.77 -1.43
C PHE A 46 0.78 -6.48 0.00
N ASN A 47 1.62 -5.47 0.21
CA ASN A 47 2.14 -5.15 1.55
C ASN A 47 1.07 -4.57 2.47
N LEU A 48 0.12 -3.79 1.93
CA LEU A 48 -1.04 -3.34 2.70
C LEU A 48 -1.87 -4.54 3.19
N HIS A 49 -2.22 -5.48 2.32
CA HIS A 49 -2.95 -6.69 2.72
C HIS A 49 -2.16 -7.56 3.69
N LYS A 50 -0.84 -7.66 3.51
CA LYS A 50 0.06 -8.38 4.42
C LYS A 50 0.05 -7.75 5.82
N PHE A 51 0.09 -6.41 5.91
CA PHE A 51 -0.05 -5.69 7.17
C PHE A 51 -1.42 -5.95 7.83
N LEU A 52 -2.52 -5.84 7.07
CA LEU A 52 -3.86 -6.12 7.57
C LEU A 52 -3.98 -7.55 8.11
N ARG A 53 -3.35 -8.53 7.45
CA ARG A 53 -3.28 -9.90 7.95
C ARG A 53 -2.54 -9.98 9.28
N TYR A 54 -1.33 -9.42 9.36
CA TYR A 54 -0.53 -9.47 10.60
C TYR A 54 -1.22 -8.75 11.76
N SER A 55 -1.89 -7.62 11.53
CA SER A 55 -2.67 -6.94 12.57
C SER A 55 -3.78 -7.83 13.15
N ARG A 56 -4.39 -8.70 12.33
CA ARG A 56 -5.38 -9.69 12.80
C ARG A 56 -4.70 -10.85 13.52
N GLU A 57 -3.57 -11.31 13.00
CA GLU A 57 -2.79 -12.38 13.63
C GLU A 57 -2.24 -11.95 15.00
N LEU A 58 -1.85 -10.69 15.18
CA LEU A 58 -1.41 -10.11 16.46
C LEU A 58 -2.47 -10.34 17.56
N ALA A 59 -3.73 -9.99 17.28
CA ALA A 59 -4.82 -10.21 18.24
C ALA A 59 -5.06 -11.70 18.52
N ILE A 60 -4.84 -12.58 17.54
CA ILE A 60 -4.93 -14.03 17.73
C ILE A 60 -3.75 -14.55 18.58
N ARG A 61 -2.53 -14.05 18.37
CA ARG A 61 -1.34 -14.39 19.18
C ARG A 61 -1.49 -13.89 20.61
N ALA A 62 -2.08 -12.73 20.83
CA ALA A 62 -2.40 -12.25 22.17
C ALA A 62 -3.25 -13.27 22.96
N MET A 63 -4.16 -13.97 22.29
CA MET A 63 -4.99 -15.01 22.92
C MET A 63 -4.23 -16.28 23.31
N THR A 64 -3.09 -16.55 22.69
CA THR A 64 -2.25 -17.70 23.05
C THR A 64 -1.36 -17.42 24.26
N LEU A 65 -1.37 -16.17 24.77
CA LEU A 65 -0.59 -15.72 25.92
C LEU A 65 0.93 -15.93 25.73
N ASP A 66 1.38 -15.93 24.48
CA ASP A 66 2.76 -16.19 24.07
C ASP A 66 3.42 -14.86 23.64
N SER A 67 4.24 -14.29 24.53
CA SER A 67 4.90 -13.00 24.32
C SER A 67 5.80 -13.02 23.09
N ASP A 68 6.59 -14.09 22.92
CA ASP A 68 7.53 -14.22 21.80
C ASP A 68 6.78 -14.23 20.46
N ALA A 69 5.61 -14.87 20.43
CA ALA A 69 4.76 -14.88 19.24
C ALA A 69 4.14 -13.50 18.94
N ILE A 70 3.79 -12.72 19.96
CA ILE A 70 3.27 -11.35 19.81
C ILE A 70 4.39 -10.44 19.27
N GLU A 71 5.56 -10.45 19.91
CA GLU A 71 6.73 -9.65 19.51
C GLU A 71 7.17 -9.97 18.08
N LYS A 72 7.09 -11.24 17.67
CA LYS A 72 7.37 -11.62 16.29
C LYS A 72 6.41 -10.96 15.29
N GLU A 73 5.12 -10.92 15.61
CA GLU A 73 4.15 -10.23 14.74
C GLU A 73 4.33 -8.71 14.76
N GLU A 74 4.65 -8.13 15.91
CA GLU A 74 4.97 -6.70 16.03
C GLU A 74 6.17 -6.32 15.14
N ASN A 75 7.25 -7.11 15.18
CA ASN A 75 8.42 -6.91 14.33
C ASN A 75 8.08 -7.05 12.82
N ASN A 76 7.26 -8.04 12.46
CA ASN A 76 6.78 -8.20 11.09
C ASN A 76 5.98 -6.97 10.63
N MET A 77 5.09 -6.49 11.49
CA MET A 77 4.26 -5.31 11.23
C MET A 77 5.09 -4.03 11.13
N ASP A 78 6.06 -3.82 12.02
CA ASP A 78 6.94 -2.65 12.01
C ASP A 78 7.69 -2.52 10.68
N SER A 79 8.27 -3.63 10.21
CA SER A 79 8.99 -3.66 8.93
C SER A 79 8.11 -3.22 7.75
N ILE A 80 6.84 -3.64 7.75
CA ILE A 80 5.89 -3.24 6.70
C ILE A 80 5.48 -1.79 6.87
N LEU A 81 5.18 -1.32 8.09
CA LEU A 81 4.81 0.07 8.33
C LEU A 81 5.91 1.04 7.91
N ASN A 82 7.17 0.71 8.19
CA ASN A 82 8.33 1.46 7.71
C ASN A 82 8.34 1.50 6.18
N LEU A 83 8.12 0.37 5.51
CA LEU A 83 8.04 0.29 4.05
C LEU A 83 6.88 1.13 3.48
N LEU A 84 5.68 1.05 4.08
CA LEU A 84 4.52 1.84 3.68
C LEU A 84 4.82 3.35 3.80
N GLN A 85 5.44 3.76 4.90
CA GLN A 85 5.73 5.16 5.20
C GLN A 85 6.87 5.74 4.36
N GLU A 86 7.97 5.02 4.21
CA GLU A 86 9.19 5.54 3.58
C GLU A 86 9.18 5.39 2.06
N LYS A 87 8.70 4.25 1.55
CA LYS A 87 8.72 3.95 0.11
C LYS A 87 7.40 4.33 -0.57
N TYR A 88 6.26 3.93 0.00
CA TYR A 88 5.00 3.97 -0.73
C TYR A 88 4.22 5.27 -0.59
N ILE A 89 4.21 5.90 0.59
CA ILE A 89 3.58 7.21 0.80
C ILE A 89 4.06 8.24 -0.23
N PRO A 90 5.38 8.40 -0.51
CA PRO A 90 5.85 9.32 -1.55
C PRO A 90 5.29 9.01 -2.95
N ILE A 91 5.18 7.72 -3.31
CA ILE A 91 4.66 7.28 -4.62
C ILE A 91 3.19 7.61 -4.76
N ILE A 92 2.36 7.38 -3.74
CA ILE A 92 0.92 7.60 -3.81
C ILE A 92 0.52 9.05 -3.49
N LYS A 93 1.40 9.84 -2.86
CA LYS A 93 1.16 11.27 -2.56
C LYS A 93 0.84 12.10 -3.80
N LYS A 94 1.38 11.75 -4.97
CA LYS A 94 1.03 12.43 -6.25
C LYS A 94 -0.45 12.31 -6.61
N TYR A 95 -1.17 11.37 -6.00
CA TYR A 95 -2.60 11.13 -6.17
C TYR A 95 -3.45 11.60 -4.99
N SER A 96 -2.87 12.31 -4.02
CA SER A 96 -3.59 12.82 -2.85
C SER A 96 -4.72 13.79 -3.19
N SER A 97 -4.68 14.42 -4.37
CA SER A 97 -5.74 15.30 -4.88
C SER A 97 -6.78 14.57 -5.71
N GLN A 98 -6.64 13.26 -5.94
CA GLN A 98 -7.67 12.48 -6.62
C GLN A 98 -8.89 12.34 -5.72
N GLY A 99 -10.07 12.33 -6.34
CA GLY A 99 -11.32 12.08 -5.65
C GLY A 99 -11.31 10.74 -4.92
N SER A 100 -12.19 10.61 -3.93
CA SER A 100 -12.38 9.38 -3.19
C SER A 100 -12.76 8.20 -4.10
N SER A 101 -12.36 6.99 -3.68
CA SER A 101 -12.78 5.75 -4.33
C SER A 101 -14.30 5.57 -4.29
N ASP A 102 -14.89 5.04 -5.36
CA ASP A 102 -16.29 4.59 -5.36
C ASP A 102 -16.51 3.38 -4.45
N PHE A 103 -15.44 2.66 -4.12
CA PHE A 103 -15.47 1.53 -3.18
C PHE A 103 -15.17 2.01 -1.76
N PRO A 104 -16.09 1.83 -0.81
CA PRO A 104 -15.89 2.22 0.56
C PRO A 104 -14.95 1.25 1.29
N VAL A 105 -14.21 1.77 2.26
CA VAL A 105 -13.49 1.02 3.28
C VAL A 105 -14.37 0.95 4.54
N ILE A 106 -14.40 -0.21 5.19
CA ILE A 106 -15.18 -0.40 6.41
C ILE A 106 -14.26 -0.14 7.61
N TYR A 107 -14.62 0.89 8.38
CA TYR A 107 -13.94 1.24 9.63
C TYR A 107 -14.76 0.77 10.83
N TYR A 108 -14.08 0.15 11.78
CA TYR A 108 -14.64 -0.18 13.08
C TYR A 108 -14.08 0.76 14.14
N ASP A 109 -14.94 1.57 14.73
CA ASP A 109 -14.58 2.47 15.81
C ASP A 109 -15.06 1.90 17.16
N LYS A 110 -14.17 1.90 18.16
CA LYS A 110 -14.50 1.45 19.52
C LYS A 110 -15.10 2.64 20.27
N ASP A 111 -16.41 2.62 20.47
CA ASP A 111 -17.05 3.49 21.45
C ASP A 111 -16.79 2.89 22.84
N TYR A 112 -15.63 3.22 23.43
CA TYR A 112 -15.13 2.69 24.72
C TYR A 112 -16.15 2.84 25.86
N PHE A 113 -17.04 3.84 25.79
CA PHE A 113 -18.05 4.09 26.81
C PHE A 113 -19.31 3.23 26.68
N LYS A 114 -19.52 2.57 25.52
CA LYS A 114 -20.76 1.81 25.25
C LYS A 114 -20.53 0.34 24.96
N GLY A 115 -19.27 -0.09 24.76
CA GLY A 115 -18.97 -1.47 24.35
C GLY A 115 -19.57 -1.83 22.98
N VAL A 116 -20.00 -0.83 22.20
CA VAL A 116 -20.60 -1.00 20.87
C VAL A 116 -19.57 -0.62 19.83
N ILE A 117 -19.28 -1.56 18.92
CA ILE A 117 -18.49 -1.26 17.73
C ILE A 117 -19.40 -0.59 16.73
N LYS A 118 -19.06 0.64 16.33
CA LYS A 118 -19.74 1.31 15.22
C LYS A 118 -18.92 1.10 13.97
N SER A 119 -19.54 0.48 12.96
CA SER A 119 -18.98 0.45 11.62
C SER A 119 -19.35 1.72 10.88
N ARG A 120 -18.39 2.38 10.23
CA ARG A 120 -18.64 3.43 9.25
C ARG A 120 -18.07 3.03 7.90
N PHE A 121 -18.79 3.40 6.84
CA PHE A 121 -18.30 3.30 5.47
C PHE A 121 -17.66 4.63 5.11
N ASP A 122 -16.41 4.60 4.69
CA ASP A 122 -15.69 5.80 4.28
C ASP A 122 -15.09 5.62 2.89
N HIS A 123 -15.22 6.62 2.06
CA HIS A 123 -14.73 6.61 0.69
C HIS A 123 -13.41 7.37 0.67
N LEU A 124 -12.31 6.65 0.56
CA LEU A 124 -10.97 7.21 0.66
C LEU A 124 -10.20 6.99 -0.63
N ASN A 125 -9.35 7.96 -0.98
CA ASN A 125 -8.30 7.69 -1.94
C ASN A 125 -7.19 6.84 -1.28
N GLY A 126 -6.32 6.25 -2.10
CA GLY A 126 -5.26 5.37 -1.60
C GLY A 126 -4.28 6.05 -0.64
N PHE A 127 -4.05 7.36 -0.78
CA PHE A 127 -3.15 8.11 0.10
C PHE A 127 -3.74 8.27 1.51
N ASP A 128 -5.01 8.65 1.62
CA ASP A 128 -5.68 8.82 2.90
C ASP A 128 -5.87 7.49 3.62
N LEU A 129 -6.24 6.44 2.89
CA LEU A 129 -6.29 5.08 3.42
C LEU A 129 -4.94 4.66 4.01
N MET A 130 -3.85 4.85 3.26
CA MET A 130 -2.51 4.48 3.70
C MET A 130 -2.09 5.23 4.98
N LYS A 131 -2.39 6.53 5.06
CA LYS A 131 -2.11 7.31 6.28
C LYS A 131 -2.85 6.77 7.49
N ILE A 132 -4.13 6.43 7.34
CA ILE A 132 -4.93 5.88 8.44
C ILE A 132 -4.37 4.52 8.87
N VAL A 133 -4.02 3.67 7.91
CA VAL A 133 -3.39 2.36 8.19
C VAL A 133 -2.09 2.53 8.97
N ILE A 134 -1.23 3.47 8.57
CA ILE A 134 0.04 3.72 9.26
C ILE A 134 -0.21 4.20 10.69
N VAL A 135 -1.07 5.21 10.88
CA VAL A 135 -1.37 5.74 12.23
C VAL A 135 -1.92 4.65 13.14
N TRP A 136 -2.94 3.92 12.68
CA TRP A 136 -3.52 2.81 13.45
C TRP A 136 -2.50 1.70 13.71
N GLY A 137 -1.67 1.35 12.72
CA GLY A 137 -0.64 0.35 12.90
C GLY A 137 0.40 0.72 13.95
N ARG A 138 0.80 1.99 14.01
CA ARG A 138 1.68 2.49 15.07
C ARG A 138 1.02 2.43 16.44
N GLU A 139 -0.29 2.70 16.54
CA GLU A 139 -1.02 2.53 17.80
C GLU A 139 -0.98 1.08 18.30
N LEU A 140 -1.12 0.10 17.40
CA LEU A 140 -1.00 -1.32 17.77
C LEU A 140 0.40 -1.65 18.29
N LEU A 141 1.45 -1.20 17.60
CA LEU A 141 2.85 -1.45 17.98
C LEU A 141 3.31 -0.71 19.23
N ASN A 142 2.61 0.36 19.63
CA ASN A 142 2.91 1.06 20.88
C ASN A 142 2.35 0.32 22.11
N THR A 143 1.60 -0.76 21.92
CA THR A 143 1.08 -1.60 22.99
C THR A 143 2.04 -2.77 23.20
N PRO A 144 2.77 -2.84 24.32
CA PRO A 144 3.75 -3.91 24.53
C PRO A 144 3.07 -5.27 24.69
N SER A 145 3.79 -6.35 24.38
CA SER A 145 3.30 -7.74 24.48
C SER A 145 2.71 -8.09 25.84
N GLU A 146 3.30 -7.61 26.94
CA GLU A 146 2.78 -7.85 28.29
C GLU A 146 1.40 -7.22 28.50
N GLU A 147 1.16 -6.05 27.88
CA GLU A 147 -0.13 -5.36 27.96
C GLU A 147 -1.20 -6.10 27.16
N TRP A 148 -0.86 -6.63 25.97
CA TRP A 148 -1.76 -7.51 25.22
C TRP A 148 -2.18 -8.73 26.03
N ILE A 149 -1.21 -9.39 26.66
CA ILE A 149 -1.45 -10.57 27.50
C ILE A 149 -2.30 -10.21 28.72
N ARG A 150 -2.02 -9.07 29.36
CA ARG A 150 -2.79 -8.58 30.52
C ARG A 150 -4.26 -8.37 30.14
N ARG A 151 -4.53 -7.66 29.05
CA ARG A 151 -5.89 -7.39 28.56
C ARG A 151 -6.68 -8.68 28.30
N VAL A 152 -6.04 -9.69 27.69
CA VAL A 152 -6.67 -11.00 27.49
C VAL A 152 -6.97 -11.69 28.82
N LYS A 153 -6.03 -11.67 29.78
CA LYS A 153 -6.23 -12.25 31.11
C LYS A 153 -7.34 -11.56 31.89
N ASP A 154 -7.52 -10.26 31.68
CA ASP A 154 -8.59 -9.45 32.28
C ASP A 154 -9.95 -9.67 31.59
N GLY A 155 -10.00 -10.52 30.57
CA GLY A 155 -11.23 -10.87 29.84
C GLY A 155 -11.62 -9.89 28.74
N GLU A 156 -10.72 -8.98 28.34
CA GLU A 156 -10.96 -8.07 27.21
C GLU A 156 -10.94 -8.83 25.88
N ASN A 157 -11.85 -8.46 24.97
CA ASN A 157 -11.83 -8.96 23.61
C ASN A 157 -10.89 -8.13 22.73
N VAL A 158 -9.64 -8.59 22.62
CA VAL A 158 -8.57 -7.97 21.81
C VAL A 158 -8.80 -8.06 20.29
N LEU A 159 -9.68 -8.94 19.80
CA LEU A 159 -10.02 -8.99 18.36
C LEU A 159 -10.69 -7.70 17.87
N LEU A 160 -11.27 -6.94 18.80
CA LEU A 160 -11.94 -5.68 18.49
C LEU A 160 -10.95 -4.55 18.18
N ASP A 161 -9.65 -4.74 18.40
CA ASP A 161 -8.61 -3.76 18.01
C ASP A 161 -8.33 -3.75 16.51
N TYR A 162 -8.88 -4.71 15.76
CA TYR A 162 -8.85 -4.74 14.31
C TYR A 162 -9.85 -3.72 13.70
N ARG A 163 -9.33 -2.67 13.05
CA ARG A 163 -10.14 -1.51 12.64
C ARG A 163 -10.59 -1.47 11.19
N ILE A 164 -9.94 -2.18 10.27
CA ILE A 164 -10.13 -1.98 8.81
C ILE A 164 -10.56 -3.28 8.14
N ARG A 165 -11.69 -3.27 7.40
CA ARG A 165 -12.10 -4.33 6.47
C ARG A 165 -12.36 -3.82 5.08
#